data_AF-A0ABD6B8S9-F1
#
_entry.id   AF-A0ABD6B8S9-F1
#
_cell.length_a   1.000
_cell.length_b   1.000
_cell.length_c   1.000
_cell.angle_alpha   90.00
_cell.angle_beta   90.00
_cell.angle_gamma   90.00
#
_symmetry.space_group_name_H-M   'P 1'
#
loop_
_entity.id
_entity.type
_entity.pdbx_description
1 polymer ?
#
loop_
_entity_poly.entity_id
_entity_poly.type
_entity_poly.pdbx_seq_one_letter_code
_entity_poly.pdbx_strand_id
1 'polypeptide(L)'
;LLLAIGVALVVAVGSGLLTGFTTQFVVPVMVAEDRTVLGAWKRFWPTMVGQWKEYLAYAALRIVLSIAVGILVGVVTGIGTVVLAIPLVAIGVAGAALLSVSEIVGGAVLLLVVVLFLAAIVALSLVVAVPVQTYLRYYALLVLGDTEDAFDLVAERRRAIRE
;
A
#
# COMPACT_ATOMS: atom_id res chain seq x y z
N LEU A 1 -19.52 -21.84 10.29
CA LEU A 1 -19.00 -20.45 10.31
C LEU A 1 -17.54 -20.38 10.77
N LEU A 2 -17.19 -20.84 11.98
CA LEU A 2 -15.81 -20.81 12.49
C LEU A 2 -14.78 -21.53 11.60
N LEU A 3 -15.11 -22.73 11.10
CA LEU A 3 -14.26 -23.45 10.14
C LEU A 3 -14.03 -22.65 8.84
N ALA A 4 -15.08 -22.03 8.30
CA ALA A 4 -15.00 -21.22 7.10
C ALA A 4 -14.13 -19.96 7.31
N ILE A 5 -14.25 -19.31 8.48
CA ILE A 5 -13.39 -18.18 8.87
C ILE A 5 -11.93 -18.64 8.99
N GLY A 6 -11.68 -19.78 9.64
CA GLY A 6 -10.34 -20.34 9.78
C GLY A 6 -9.70 -20.63 8.42
N VAL A 7 -10.42 -21.31 7.52
CA VAL A 7 -9.96 -21.59 6.15
C VAL A 7 -9.71 -20.29 5.38
N ALA A 8 -10.63 -19.33 5.43
CA ALA A 8 -10.48 -18.06 4.75
C ALA A 8 -9.24 -17.28 5.24
N LEU A 9 -8.98 -17.31 6.55
CA LEU A 9 -7.82 -16.64 7.15
C LEU A 9 -6.50 -17.29 6.71
N VAL A 10 -6.43 -18.62 6.70
CA VAL A 10 -5.25 -19.34 6.19
C VAL A 10 -5.01 -19.04 4.72
N VAL A 11 -6.05 -19.07 3.89
CA VAL A 11 -5.95 -18.75 2.46
C VAL A 11 -5.53 -17.30 2.25
N ALA A 12 -6.11 -16.35 2.99
CA ALA A 12 -5.76 -14.94 2.90
C ALA A 12 -4.30 -14.67 3.31
N VAL A 13 -3.84 -15.25 4.42
CA VAL A 13 -2.45 -15.11 4.87
C VAL A 13 -1.48 -15.78 3.89
N GLY A 14 -1.77 -17.00 3.47
CA GLY A 14 -0.93 -17.73 2.53
C GLY A 14 -0.81 -17.04 1.18
N SER A 15 -1.94 -16.63 0.60
CA SER A 15 -1.97 -15.87 -0.66
C SER A 15 -1.31 -14.50 -0.53
N GLY A 16 -1.53 -13.79 0.58
CA GLY A 16 -0.92 -12.50 0.86
C GLY A 16 0.61 -12.59 0.97
N LEU A 17 1.12 -13.60 1.67
CA LEU A 17 2.56 -13.87 1.76
C LEU A 17 3.13 -14.25 0.40
N LEU A 18 2.50 -15.17 -0.33
CA LEU A 18 2.97 -15.59 -1.65
C LEU A 18 3.03 -14.41 -2.63
N THR A 19 1.96 -13.61 -2.67
CA THR A 19 1.87 -12.42 -3.52
C THR A 19 2.86 -11.35 -3.08
N GLY A 20 3.03 -11.15 -1.77
CA GLY A 20 3.98 -10.22 -1.20
C GLY A 20 5.42 -10.57 -1.57
N PHE A 21 5.84 -11.80 -1.30
CA PHE A 21 7.19 -12.28 -1.68
C PHE A 21 7.42 -12.21 -3.19
N THR A 22 6.42 -12.59 -3.99
CA THR A 22 6.52 -12.50 -5.45
C THR A 22 6.74 -11.04 -5.88
N THR A 23 5.93 -10.12 -5.39
CA THR A 23 5.98 -8.70 -5.79
C THR A 23 7.24 -8.00 -5.29
N GLN A 24 7.72 -8.36 -4.10
CA GLN A 24 8.77 -7.62 -3.41
C GLN A 24 10.17 -8.15 -3.60
N PHE A 25 10.31 -9.44 -3.91
CA PHE A 25 11.62 -10.08 -4.09
C PHE A 25 11.73 -10.68 -5.48
N VAL A 26 10.75 -11.48 -5.90
CA VAL A 26 10.83 -12.20 -7.18
C VAL A 26 10.74 -11.26 -8.37
N VAL A 27 9.88 -10.25 -8.35
CA VAL A 27 9.78 -9.25 -9.44
C VAL A 27 11.11 -8.48 -9.60
N PRO A 28 11.76 -7.96 -8.53
CA PRO A 28 13.12 -7.45 -8.64
C PRO A 28 14.11 -8.42 -9.28
N VAL A 29 14.08 -9.71 -8.92
CA VAL A 29 14.93 -10.74 -9.56
C VAL A 29 14.59 -10.92 -11.04
N MET A 30 13.29 -10.83 -11.42
CA MET A 30 12.88 -10.84 -12.82
C MET A 30 13.47 -9.68 -13.60
N VAL A 31 13.50 -8.49 -13.01
CA VAL A 31 14.07 -7.28 -13.62
C VAL A 31 15.60 -7.34 -13.67
N ALA A 32 16.24 -7.89 -12.63
CA ALA A 32 17.69 -7.99 -12.55
C ALA A 32 18.29 -9.00 -13.55
N GLU A 33 17.62 -10.13 -13.76
CA GLU A 33 18.14 -11.24 -14.58
C GLU A 33 17.27 -11.54 -15.82
N ASP A 34 16.34 -10.66 -16.20
CA ASP A 34 15.41 -10.84 -17.34
C ASP A 34 14.71 -12.22 -17.36
N ARG A 35 14.14 -12.61 -16.21
CA ARG A 35 13.49 -13.93 -16.04
C ARG A 35 11.97 -13.84 -15.98
N THR A 36 11.32 -14.95 -16.36
CA THR A 36 9.89 -15.14 -16.05
C THR A 36 9.66 -15.34 -14.55
N VAL A 37 8.43 -15.16 -14.08
CA VAL A 37 8.07 -15.31 -12.65
C VAL A 37 8.54 -16.65 -12.07
N LEU A 38 8.32 -17.75 -12.79
CA LEU A 38 8.74 -19.09 -12.34
C LEU A 38 10.27 -19.25 -12.36
N GLY A 39 10.94 -18.67 -13.36
CA GLY A 39 12.40 -18.69 -13.45
C GLY A 39 13.04 -17.89 -12.31
N ALA A 40 12.51 -16.72 -12.01
CA ALA A 40 12.95 -15.87 -10.90
C ALA A 40 12.67 -16.54 -9.54
N TRP A 41 11.53 -17.20 -9.36
CA TRP A 41 11.25 -17.97 -8.14
C TRP A 41 12.27 -19.09 -7.91
N LYS A 42 12.58 -19.87 -8.96
CA LYS A 42 13.61 -20.91 -8.89
C LYS A 42 15.00 -20.33 -8.55
N ARG A 43 15.31 -19.15 -9.07
CA ARG A 43 16.58 -18.46 -8.84
C ARG A 43 16.69 -17.87 -7.43
N PHE A 44 15.60 -17.35 -6.90
CA PHE A 44 15.50 -16.74 -5.58
C PHE A 44 15.46 -17.76 -4.44
N TRP A 45 14.89 -18.95 -4.69
CA TRP A 45 14.69 -19.97 -3.66
C TRP A 45 15.94 -20.36 -2.86
N PRO A 46 17.12 -20.61 -3.47
CA PRO A 46 18.35 -20.91 -2.72
C PRO A 46 18.77 -19.77 -1.78
N THR A 47 18.67 -18.52 -2.23
CA THR A 47 18.99 -17.33 -1.43
C THR A 47 18.05 -17.23 -0.23
N MET A 48 16.75 -17.44 -0.45
CA MET A 48 15.74 -17.37 0.61
C MET A 48 15.95 -18.43 1.69
N VAL A 49 16.27 -19.67 1.31
CA VAL A 49 16.52 -20.76 2.25
C VAL A 49 17.90 -20.59 2.93
N GLY A 50 18.89 -20.08 2.20
CA GLY A 50 20.23 -19.80 2.73
C GLY A 50 20.21 -18.69 3.80
N GLN A 51 19.40 -17.65 3.61
CA GLN A 51 19.27 -16.49 4.51
C GLN A 51 17.90 -16.41 5.18
N TRP A 52 17.32 -17.56 5.55
CA TRP A 52 15.94 -17.63 6.06
C TRP A 52 15.68 -16.73 7.28
N LYS A 53 16.70 -16.47 8.12
CA LYS A 53 16.58 -15.60 9.29
C LYS A 53 16.30 -14.15 8.91
N GLU A 54 16.94 -13.65 7.86
CA GLU A 54 16.75 -12.29 7.37
C GLU A 54 15.36 -12.13 6.76
N TYR A 55 14.92 -13.09 5.94
CA TYR A 55 13.56 -13.08 5.37
C TYR A 55 12.47 -13.26 6.42
N LEU A 56 12.73 -14.04 7.47
CA LEU A 56 11.79 -14.18 8.59
C LEU A 56 11.72 -12.88 9.42
N ALA A 57 12.86 -12.26 9.71
CA ALA A 57 12.91 -10.97 10.39
C ALA A 57 12.21 -9.88 9.55
N TYR A 58 12.44 -9.86 8.24
CA TYR A 58 11.73 -9.02 7.29
C TYR A 58 10.21 -9.25 7.37
N ALA A 59 9.76 -10.50 7.29
CA ALA A 59 8.34 -10.82 7.32
C ALA A 59 7.68 -10.39 8.64
N ALA A 60 8.34 -10.64 9.77
CA ALA A 60 7.86 -10.22 11.09
C ALA A 60 7.77 -8.68 11.19
N LEU A 61 8.85 -7.97 10.83
CA LEU A 61 8.86 -6.51 10.83
C LEU A 61 7.81 -5.96 9.87
N ARG A 62 7.64 -6.58 8.70
CA ARG A 62 6.65 -6.18 7.72
C ARG A 62 5.23 -6.32 8.26
N ILE A 63 4.91 -7.39 9.00
CA ILE A 63 3.60 -7.53 9.63
C ILE A 63 3.37 -6.39 10.62
N VAL A 64 4.33 -6.12 11.51
CA VAL A 64 4.25 -5.04 12.50
C VAL A 64 4.08 -3.68 11.82
N LEU A 65 4.91 -3.39 10.82
CA LEU A 65 4.83 -2.15 10.05
C LEU A 65 3.49 -2.05 9.32
N SER A 66 2.99 -3.12 8.69
CA SER A 66 1.73 -3.09 7.96
C SER A 66 0.54 -2.81 8.89
N ILE A 67 0.57 -3.34 10.12
CA ILE A 67 -0.44 -3.02 11.15
C ILE A 67 -0.33 -1.55 11.56
N ALA A 68 0.86 -1.09 11.94
CA ALA A 68 1.08 0.29 12.37
C ALA A 68 0.68 1.31 11.29
N VAL A 69 1.05 1.01 10.04
CA VAL A 69 0.66 1.76 8.85
C VAL A 69 -0.84 1.74 8.63
N GLY A 70 -1.47 0.56 8.71
CA GLY A 70 -2.91 0.44 8.53
C GLY A 70 -3.68 1.29 9.54
N ILE A 71 -3.22 1.29 10.80
CA ILE A 71 -3.76 2.15 11.84
C ILE A 71 -3.54 3.63 11.50
N LEU A 72 -2.30 4.03 11.19
CA LEU A 72 -1.96 5.43 10.87
C LEU A 72 -2.78 5.94 9.67
N VAL A 73 -2.82 5.18 8.58
CA VAL A 73 -3.59 5.50 7.37
C VAL A 73 -5.07 5.59 7.72
N GLY A 74 -5.60 4.62 8.46
CA GLY A 74 -7.01 4.61 8.87
C GLY A 74 -7.39 5.83 9.71
N VAL A 75 -6.55 6.19 10.70
CA VAL A 75 -6.78 7.35 11.56
C VAL A 75 -6.67 8.65 10.78
N VAL A 76 -5.60 8.86 10.01
CA VAL A 76 -5.39 10.10 9.25
C VAL A 76 -6.47 10.28 8.19
N THR A 77 -6.80 9.21 7.46
CA THR A 77 -7.85 9.25 6.43
C THR A 77 -9.22 9.46 7.08
N GLY A 78 -9.51 8.80 8.20
CA GLY A 78 -10.76 8.96 8.94
C GLY A 78 -10.96 10.38 9.44
N ILE A 79 -9.98 10.91 10.18
CA ILE A 79 -10.02 12.28 10.69
C ILE A 79 -10.07 13.28 9.54
N GLY A 80 -9.18 13.13 8.55
CA GLY A 80 -9.13 14.04 7.40
C GLY A 80 -10.42 14.03 6.59
N THR A 81 -11.09 12.88 6.44
CA THR A 81 -12.41 12.78 5.80
C THR A 81 -13.46 13.60 6.54
N VAL A 82 -13.52 13.48 7.88
CA VAL A 82 -14.45 14.28 8.70
C VAL A 82 -14.15 15.76 8.56
N VAL A 83 -12.88 16.15 8.66
CA VAL A 83 -12.46 17.56 8.52
C VAL A 83 -12.82 18.12 7.15
N LEU A 84 -12.60 17.36 6.08
CA LEU A 84 -12.96 17.75 4.71
C LEU A 84 -14.48 17.82 4.52
N ALA A 85 -15.23 16.93 5.17
CA ALA A 85 -16.69 16.91 5.08
C ALA A 85 -17.33 18.18 5.64
N ILE A 86 -16.80 18.76 6.73
CA ILE A 86 -17.39 19.94 7.39
C ILE A 86 -17.66 21.11 6.40
N PRO A 87 -16.66 21.65 5.68
CA PRO A 87 -16.91 22.75 4.74
C PRO A 87 -17.77 22.32 3.55
N LEU A 88 -17.61 21.09 3.06
CA LEU A 88 -18.36 20.58 1.91
C LEU A 88 -19.84 20.33 2.23
N VAL A 89 -20.16 19.91 3.45
CA VAL A 89 -21.53 19.76 3.94
C VAL A 89 -22.21 21.12 4.01
N ALA A 90 -21.53 22.18 4.46
CA ALA A 90 -22.11 23.52 4.48
C ALA A 90 -22.52 23.99 3.07
N ILE A 91 -21.65 23.76 2.07
CA ILE A 91 -21.94 24.04 0.66
C ILE A 91 -23.05 23.12 0.14
N GLY A 92 -23.04 21.85 0.54
CA GLY A 92 -24.07 20.87 0.18
C GLY A 92 -25.45 21.23 0.70
N VAL A 93 -25.56 21.74 1.94
CA VAL A 93 -26.82 22.25 2.52
C VAL A 93 -27.33 23.45 1.72
N ALA A 94 -26.45 24.37 1.33
CA ALA A 94 -26.83 25.47 0.45
C ALA A 94 -27.33 24.95 -0.91
N GLY A 95 -26.60 24.01 -1.53
CA GLY A 95 -27.01 23.36 -2.77
C GLY A 95 -28.38 22.66 -2.68
N ALA A 96 -28.64 21.99 -1.55
CA ALA A 96 -29.92 21.35 -1.28
C ALA A 96 -31.06 22.37 -1.13
N ALA A 97 -30.83 23.50 -0.44
CA ALA A 97 -31.80 24.58 -0.35
C ALA A 97 -32.12 25.17 -1.74
N LEU A 98 -31.11 25.31 -2.60
CA LEU A 98 -31.28 25.82 -3.97
C LEU A 98 -32.17 24.93 -4.85
N LEU A 99 -32.35 23.64 -4.54
CA LEU A 99 -33.25 22.76 -5.29
C LEU A 99 -34.70 23.28 -5.30
N SER A 100 -35.11 23.98 -4.24
CA SER A 100 -36.45 24.60 -4.15
C SER A 100 -36.62 25.84 -5.04
N VAL A 101 -35.52 26.42 -5.52
CA VAL A 101 -35.50 27.62 -6.37
C VAL A 101 -35.20 27.24 -7.83
N SER A 102 -34.23 26.35 -8.03
CA SER A 102 -33.84 25.82 -9.34
C SER A 102 -33.21 24.44 -9.18
N GLU A 103 -33.89 23.42 -9.68
CA GLU A 103 -33.40 22.04 -9.65
C GLU A 103 -32.06 21.87 -10.37
N ILE A 104 -31.89 22.55 -11.52
CA ILE A 104 -30.65 22.48 -12.30
C ILE A 104 -29.47 23.03 -11.51
N VAL A 105 -29.62 24.22 -10.93
CA VAL A 105 -28.53 24.88 -10.19
C VAL A 105 -28.23 24.13 -8.89
N GLY A 106 -29.27 23.77 -8.11
CA GLY A 106 -29.07 22.99 -6.88
C GLY A 106 -28.44 21.63 -7.14
N GLY A 107 -28.90 20.92 -8.18
CA GLY A 107 -28.33 19.63 -8.59
C GLY A 107 -26.87 19.73 -9.03
N ALA A 108 -26.51 20.77 -9.79
CA ALA A 108 -25.13 21.02 -10.19
C ALA A 108 -24.21 21.28 -9.00
N VAL A 109 -24.65 22.07 -8.00
CA VAL A 109 -23.88 22.33 -6.78
C VAL A 109 -23.67 21.04 -5.98
N LEU A 110 -24.71 20.23 -5.81
CA LEU A 110 -24.61 18.95 -5.09
C LEU A 110 -23.66 17.98 -5.79
N LEU A 111 -23.76 17.86 -7.11
CA LEU A 111 -22.85 17.03 -7.90
C LEU A 111 -21.40 17.51 -7.75
N LEU A 112 -21.16 18.81 -7.81
CA LEU A 112 -19.83 19.39 -7.60
C LEU A 112 -19.29 19.06 -6.20
N VAL A 113 -20.10 19.19 -5.15
CA VAL A 113 -19.73 18.86 -3.77
C VAL A 113 -19.33 17.39 -3.65
N VAL A 114 -20.11 16.47 -4.22
CA VAL A 114 -19.81 15.03 -4.20
C VAL A 114 -18.49 14.74 -4.93
N VAL A 115 -18.30 15.29 -6.13
CA VAL A 115 -17.07 15.11 -6.91
C VAL A 115 -15.85 15.63 -6.16
N LEU A 116 -15.94 16.84 -5.60
CA LEU A 116 -14.85 17.44 -4.82
C LEU A 116 -14.54 16.63 -3.55
N PHE A 117 -15.57 16.14 -2.85
CA PHE A 117 -15.38 15.31 -1.67
C PHE A 117 -14.66 14.00 -1.99
N LEU A 118 -15.08 13.30 -3.03
CA LEU A 118 -14.43 12.06 -3.47
C LEU A 118 -12.98 12.33 -3.92
N ALA A 119 -12.76 13.39 -4.70
CA ALA A 119 -11.42 13.78 -5.13
C ALA A 119 -10.51 14.10 -3.94
N ALA A 120 -11.03 14.80 -2.92
CA ALA A 120 -10.28 15.16 -1.72
C ALA A 120 -9.93 13.92 -0.87
N ILE A 121 -10.84 12.95 -0.72
CA ILE A 121 -10.56 11.68 -0.04
C ILE A 121 -9.47 10.89 -0.77
N VAL A 122 -9.55 10.80 -2.10
CA VAL A 122 -8.54 10.11 -2.90
C VAL A 122 -7.18 10.80 -2.75
N ALA A 123 -7.14 12.13 -2.85
CA ALA A 123 -5.91 12.91 -2.68
C ALA A 123 -5.30 12.70 -1.29
N LEU A 124 -6.11 12.78 -0.23
CA LEU A 124 -5.68 12.51 1.14
C LEU A 124 -5.12 11.10 1.29
N SER A 125 -5.83 10.09 0.76
CA SER A 125 -5.40 8.69 0.82
C SER A 125 -4.06 8.48 0.11
N LEU A 126 -3.85 9.11 -1.05
CA LEU A 126 -2.60 9.03 -1.79
C LEU A 126 -1.44 9.68 -1.02
N VAL A 127 -1.65 10.88 -0.47
CA VAL A 127 -0.63 11.60 0.31
C VAL A 127 -0.13 10.76 1.49
N VAL A 128 -1.02 10.00 2.14
CA VAL A 128 -0.65 9.16 3.27
C VAL A 128 -0.09 7.81 2.83
N ALA A 129 -0.71 7.15 1.84
CA ALA A 129 -0.33 5.80 1.43
C ALA A 129 0.98 5.75 0.63
N VAL A 130 1.22 6.73 -0.25
CA VAL A 130 2.41 6.75 -1.13
C VAL A 130 3.72 6.67 -0.34
N PRO A 131 4.04 7.58 0.61
CA PRO A 131 5.34 7.55 1.29
C PRO A 131 5.58 6.23 2.02
N VAL A 132 4.52 5.67 2.60
CA VAL A 132 4.58 4.42 3.32
C VAL A 132 4.86 3.24 2.40
N GLN A 133 4.13 3.15 1.28
CA GLN A 133 4.33 2.08 0.30
C GLN A 133 5.73 2.19 -0.34
N THR A 134 6.21 3.40 -0.57
CA THR A 134 7.58 3.64 -1.05
C THR A 134 8.60 3.13 -0.03
N TYR A 135 8.44 3.45 1.26
CA TYR A 135 9.34 2.96 2.31
C TYR A 135 9.39 1.43 2.37
N LEU A 136 8.24 0.77 2.39
CA LEU A 136 8.16 -0.71 2.45
C LEU A 136 8.78 -1.38 1.23
N ARG A 137 8.71 -0.73 0.06
CA ARG A 137 9.33 -1.22 -1.18
C ARG A 137 10.84 -1.06 -1.15
N TYR A 138 11.37 0.09 -0.73
CA TYR A 138 12.81 0.29 -0.58
C TYR A 138 13.42 -0.64 0.46
N TYR A 139 12.74 -0.82 1.60
CA TYR A 139 13.20 -1.73 2.64
C TYR A 139 13.34 -3.18 2.12
N ALA A 140 12.42 -3.65 1.27
CA ALA A 140 12.52 -4.96 0.64
C ALA A 140 13.74 -5.06 -0.29
N LEU A 141 14.01 -4.03 -1.10
CA LEU A 141 15.16 -4.00 -2.01
C LEU A 141 16.50 -3.98 -1.25
N LEU A 142 16.57 -3.27 -0.13
CA LEU A 142 17.76 -3.26 0.72
C LEU A 142 18.04 -4.65 1.31
N VAL A 143 17.00 -5.31 1.85
CA VAL A 143 17.13 -6.69 2.36
C VAL A 143 17.55 -7.66 1.24
N LEU A 144 16.98 -7.51 0.04
CA LEU A 144 17.35 -8.34 -1.09
C LEU A 144 18.83 -8.18 -1.45
N GLY A 145 19.30 -6.95 -1.59
CA GLY A 145 20.71 -6.66 -1.89
C GLY A 145 21.67 -7.07 -0.77
N ASP A 146 21.23 -7.08 0.50
CA ASP A 146 22.03 -7.57 1.63
C ASP A 146 22.17 -9.09 1.64
N THR A 147 21.14 -9.81 1.20
CA THR A 147 21.20 -11.28 1.13
C THR A 147 21.93 -11.82 -0.10
N GLU A 148 21.92 -11.06 -1.21
CA GLU A 148 22.52 -11.44 -2.48
C GLU A 148 22.85 -10.20 -3.31
N ASP A 149 24.15 -9.92 -3.47
CA ASP A 149 24.63 -8.73 -4.20
C ASP A 149 24.22 -8.74 -5.67
N ALA A 150 24.04 -9.91 -6.29
CA ALA A 150 23.56 -10.03 -7.67
C ALA A 150 22.14 -9.47 -7.87
N PHE A 151 21.36 -9.31 -6.79
CA PHE A 151 20.00 -8.77 -6.82
C PHE A 151 19.91 -7.33 -6.29
N ASP A 152 21.04 -6.67 -6.04
CA ASP A 152 21.08 -5.31 -5.51
C ASP A 152 20.78 -4.25 -6.59
N LEU A 153 19.49 -4.04 -6.83
CA LEU A 153 19.00 -3.01 -7.76
C LEU A 153 19.17 -1.56 -7.24
N VAL A 154 19.57 -1.38 -5.97
CA VAL A 154 19.65 -0.06 -5.31
C VAL A 154 21.02 0.17 -4.67
N ALA A 155 22.07 -0.41 -5.25
CA ALA A 155 23.43 -0.40 -4.71
C ALA A 155 23.95 1.00 -4.36
N GLU A 156 23.72 1.99 -5.24
CA GLU A 156 24.11 3.38 -4.99
C GLU A 156 23.41 3.98 -3.76
N ARG A 157 22.10 3.73 -3.61
CA ARG A 157 21.32 4.19 -2.44
C ARG A 157 21.76 3.46 -1.17
N ARG A 158 22.04 2.15 -1.26
CA ARG A 158 22.52 1.34 -0.13
C ARG A 158 23.86 1.88 0.40
N ARG A 159 24.79 2.24 -0.49
CA ARG A 159 26.07 2.87 -0.12
C ARG A 159 25.86 4.22 0.56
N ALA A 160 25.04 5.09 -0.03
CA ALA A 160 24.78 6.43 0.51
C ALA A 160 24.09 6.44 1.90
N ILE A 161 23.37 5.38 2.28
CA ILE A 161 22.76 5.24 3.62
C ILE A 161 23.78 4.75 4.67
N ARG A 162 24.88 4.12 4.22
CA ARG A 162 25.87 3.44 5.09
C ARG A 162 27.18 4.22 5.27
N GLU A 163 27.42 5.23 4.46
CA GLU A 163 28.48 6.24 4.64
C GLU A 163 28.06 7.29 5.68
#